data_AF-A0A1S2N448-F1
#
_entry.id   AF-A0A1S2N448-F1
#
_cell.length_a   1.000
_cell.length_b   1.000
_cell.length_c   1.000
_cell.angle_alpha   90.00
_cell.angle_beta   90.00
_cell.angle_gamma   90.00
#
_symmetry.space_group_name_H-M   'P 1'
#
loop_
_entity.id
_entity.type
_entity.pdbx_description
1 polymer ?
#
loop_
_entity_poly.entity_id
_entity_poly.type
_entity_poly.pdbx_seq_one_letter_code
_entity_poly.pdbx_strand_id
1 'polypeptide(L)' 'MNYRKKGLKFLLGVIVEDEVGRLVLTHKDRLLRFGAELIFSMCQARQIDVVIINQGEDINFEEELASDVLKIITVF' A
#
# COMPACT_ATOMS: atom_id res chain seq x y z
N MET A 1 10.71 8.55 3.21
CA MET A 1 9.42 7.85 3.49
C MET A 1 8.24 8.84 3.54
N ASN A 2 7.06 8.46 3.06
CA ASN A 2 5.92 9.38 2.79
C ASN A 2 4.81 9.41 3.86
N TYR A 3 5.12 9.14 5.13
CA TYR A 3 4.11 8.98 6.19
C TYR A 3 3.31 10.25 6.57
N ARG A 4 3.77 11.43 6.15
CA ARG A 4 3.11 12.71 6.47
C ARG A 4 2.02 13.11 5.47
N LYS A 5 1.83 12.36 4.38
CA LYS A 5 0.82 12.68 3.36
C LYS A 5 -0.57 12.77 3.98
N LYS A 6 -1.31 13.84 3.68
CA LYS A 6 -2.68 14.06 4.18
C LYS A 6 -3.61 12.88 3.88
N GLY A 7 -3.54 12.34 2.66
CA GLY A 7 -4.35 11.18 2.26
C GLY A 7 -4.06 9.92 3.07
N LEU A 8 -2.81 9.68 3.47
CA LEU A 8 -2.46 8.55 4.32
C LEU A 8 -3.01 8.72 5.73
N LYS A 9 -2.87 9.92 6.32
CA LYS A 9 -3.43 10.20 7.65
C LYS A 9 -4.96 10.05 7.66
N PHE A 10 -5.63 10.55 6.63
CA PHE A 10 -7.06 10.38 6.46
C PHE A 10 -7.45 8.90 6.37
N LEU A 11 -6.76 8.13 5.52
CA LEU A 11 -6.99 6.68 5.38
C LEU A 11 -6.85 5.94 6.72
N LEU A 12 -5.80 6.23 7.48
CA LEU A 12 -5.60 5.63 8.80
C LEU A 12 -6.71 5.98 9.78
N GLY A 13 -7.19 7.24 9.75
CA GLY A 13 -8.33 7.68 10.57
C GLY A 13 -9.58 6.86 10.28
N VAL A 14 -10.00 6.79 9.00
CA VAL A 14 -11.24 6.07 8.63
C VAL A 14 -11.13 4.55 8.84
N ILE A 15 -9.92 3.97 8.77
CA ILE A 15 -9.68 2.55 9.14
C ILE A 15 -9.84 2.34 10.65
N VAL A 16 -9.34 3.26 11.48
CA VAL A 16 -9.41 3.14 12.94
C VAL A 16 -10.83 3.38 13.46
N GLU A 17 -11.56 4.30 12.86
CA GLU A 17 -12.97 4.60 13.21
C GLU A 17 -13.98 3.62 12.60
N ASP A 18 -13.51 2.61 11.85
CA ASP A 18 -14.36 1.57 11.23
C ASP A 18 -15.38 2.12 10.21
N GLU A 19 -15.05 3.25 9.57
CA GLU A 19 -15.93 3.96 8.61
C GLU A 19 -15.80 3.47 7.16
N VAL A 20 -15.00 2.42 6.93
CA VAL A 20 -14.70 1.91 5.58
C VAL A 20 -14.86 0.39 5.54
N GLY A 21 -15.60 -0.13 4.56
CA GLY A 21 -15.74 -1.57 4.34
C GLY A 21 -14.80 -2.14 3.27
N ARG A 22 -14.19 -1.28 2.44
CA ARG A 22 -13.34 -1.70 1.33
C ARG A 22 -12.26 -0.68 0.96
N LEU A 23 -11.02 -1.14 0.86
CA LEU A 23 -9.87 -0.41 0.33
C LEU A 23 -9.55 -0.91 -1.09
N VAL A 24 -9.69 -0.04 -2.09
CA VAL A 24 -9.34 -0.34 -3.48
C VAL A 24 -8.04 0.33 -3.87
N LEU A 25 -7.08 -0.45 -4.38
CA LEU A 25 -5.78 0.03 -4.84
C LEU A 25 -5.56 -0.38 -6.30
N THR A 26 -4.91 0.47 -7.08
CA THR A 26 -4.48 0.08 -8.44
C THR A 26 -3.33 -0.91 -8.38
N HIS A 27 -2.27 -0.60 -7.63
CA HIS A 27 -1.14 -1.51 -7.37
C HIS A 27 -0.74 -1.43 -5.89
N LYS A 28 -0.15 -2.51 -5.34
CA LYS A 28 0.32 -2.57 -3.95
C LYS A 28 1.24 -1.40 -3.58
N ASP A 29 2.18 -1.06 -4.47
CA ASP A 29 3.20 -0.02 -4.26
C ASP A 29 2.66 1.42 -4.24
N ARG A 30 1.39 1.64 -4.62
CA ARG A 30 0.78 2.98 -4.68
C ARG A 30 0.38 3.51 -3.30
N LEU A 31 0.20 2.62 -2.33
CA LEU A 31 -0.16 3.00 -0.97
C LEU A 31 1.07 3.54 -0.21
N LEU A 32 2.06 2.67 -0.01
CA LEU A 32 3.33 2.98 0.62
C LEU A 32 4.41 2.08 0.00
N ARG A 33 5.59 2.66 -0.26
CA ARG A 33 6.77 1.87 -0.69
C ARG A 33 7.27 0.92 0.38
N PHE A 34 7.15 1.32 1.65
CA PHE A 34 7.57 0.53 2.81
C PHE A 34 6.53 0.67 3.92
N GLY A 35 6.16 -0.46 4.54
CA GLY A 35 5.20 -0.50 5.64
C GLY A 35 3.74 -0.47 5.20
N ALA A 36 3.44 -0.81 3.93
CA ALA A 36 2.06 -1.01 3.47
C ALA A 36 1.43 -2.24 4.14
N GLU A 37 2.25 -3.24 4.46
CA GLU A 37 1.88 -4.46 5.17
C GLU A 37 1.19 -4.17 6.50
N LEU A 38 1.67 -3.17 7.24
CA LEU A 38 1.06 -2.76 8.51
C LEU A 38 -0.36 -2.22 8.30
N ILE A 39 -0.61 -1.52 7.20
CA ILE A 39 -1.94 -1.02 6.86
C ILE A 39 -2.85 -2.17 6.46
N PHE A 40 -2.36 -3.12 5.68
CA PHE A 40 -3.14 -4.31 5.32
C PHE A 40 -3.48 -5.17 6.54
N SER A 41 -2.57 -5.31 7.51
CA SER A 41 -2.87 -5.98 8.78
C SER A 41 -3.97 -5.26 9.59
N MET A 42 -3.98 -3.92 9.59
CA MET A 42 -5.07 -3.16 10.22
C MET A 42 -6.39 -3.35 9.49
N CYS A 43 -6.38 -3.33 8.15
CA CYS A 43 -7.57 -3.63 7.35
C CYS A 43 -8.11 -5.03 7.68
N GLN A 44 -7.25 -6.04 7.75
CA GLN A 44 -7.63 -7.41 8.11
C GLN A 44 -8.24 -7.48 9.51
N ALA A 45 -7.64 -6.82 10.50
CA ALA A 45 -8.15 -6.78 11.87
C ALA A 45 -9.54 -6.12 11.97
N ARG A 46 -9.85 -5.20 11.05
CA ARG A 46 -11.13 -4.48 10.94
C ARG A 46 -12.09 -5.10 9.92
N GLN A 47 -11.77 -6.27 9.34
CA GLN A 47 -12.58 -6.92 8.30
C GLN A 47 -12.83 -6.05 7.06
N ILE A 48 -11.88 -5.17 6.73
CA ILE A 48 -11.92 -4.32 5.54
C ILE A 48 -11.42 -5.10 4.33
N ASP A 49 -12.26 -5.20 3.29
CA ASP A 49 -11.87 -5.84 2.03
C ASP A 49 -10.76 -5.05 1.33
N VAL A 50 -9.63 -5.68 1.02
CA VAL A 50 -8.57 -5.05 0.21
C VAL A 50 -8.61 -5.62 -1.20
N VAL A 51 -8.85 -4.75 -2.19
CA VAL A 51 -8.93 -5.14 -3.61
C VAL A 51 -7.83 -4.43 -4.40
N ILE A 52 -7.04 -5.20 -5.15
CA ILE A 52 -6.00 -4.68 -6.05
C ILE A 52 -6.47 -4.91 -7.49
N ILE A 53 -6.81 -3.84 -8.21
CA ILE A 53 -7.49 -3.91 -9.52
C ILE A 53 -6.55 -3.97 -10.73
N ASN A 54 -5.27 -3.63 -10.56
CA ASN A 54 -4.28 -3.63 -11.63
C ASN A 54 -3.06 -4.44 -11.18
N GLN A 55 -3.26 -5.73 -10.88
CA GLN A 55 -2.14 -6.67 -10.77
C GLN A 55 -1.55 -6.75 -12.17
N GLY A 56 -0.40 -6.10 -12.39
CA GLY A 56 0.23 -6.02 -13.71
C GLY A 56 0.62 -7.39 -14.24
N GLU A 57 1.25 -7.42 -15.42
CA GLU A 57 1.83 -8.62 -15.99
C GLU A 57 2.92 -9.21 -15.08
N ASP A 58 3.16 -10.52 -15.19
CA ASP A 58 4.25 -11.23 -14.53
C ASP A 58 5.59 -10.62 -14.97
N ILE A 59 6.08 -9.67 -14.17
CA ILE A 59 7.42 -9.07 -14.29
C ILE A 59 8.47 -10.11 -13.95
N ASN A 60 9.56 -10.15 -14.72
CA ASN A 60 10.66 -11.07 -14.45
C ASN A 60 11.44 -10.64 -13.19
N PHE A 61 12.25 -11.57 -12.66
CA PHE A 61 12.97 -11.37 -11.40
C PHE A 61 13.94 -10.18 -11.46
N GLU A 62 14.60 -9.96 -12.60
CA GLU A 62 15.55 -8.87 -12.79
C GLU A 62 14.86 -7.49 -12.71
N GLU A 63 13.67 -7.37 -13.29
CA GLU A 63 12.85 -6.15 -13.25
C GLU A 63 12.30 -5.89 -11.84
N GLU A 64 11.85 -6.93 -11.14
CA GLU A 64 11.41 -6.82 -9.73
C GLU A 64 12.57 -6.35 -8.84
N LEU A 65 13.75 -6.95 -8.98
CA LEU A 65 14.94 -6.59 -8.22
C LEU A 65 15.38 -5.15 -8.50
N ALA A 66 15.41 -4.75 -9.78
CA ALA A 66 15.75 -3.37 -10.17
C ALA A 66 14.75 -2.37 -9.58
N SER A 67 13.45 -2.68 -9.62
CA SER A 67 12.39 -1.87 -9.02
C SER A 67 12.58 -1.70 -7.51
N ASP A 68 12.88 -2.78 -6.79
CA ASP A 68 13.06 -2.74 -5.35
C ASP A 68 14.31 -1.95 -4.92
N VAL A 69 15.42 -2.09 -5.65
CA VAL A 69 16.61 -1.25 -5.43
C VAL A 69 16.31 0.23 -5.68
N LEU A 70 15.59 0.55 -6.77
CA LEU A 70 15.17 1.93 -7.05
C LEU A 70 14.24 2.49 -5.98
N LYS A 71 13.31 1.68 -5.43
CA LYS A 71 12.44 2.06 -4.31
C LYS A 71 13.26 2.43 -3.07
N ILE A 72 14.36 1.73 -2.78
CA ILE A 72 15.27 2.06 -1.67
C ILE A 72 15.96 3.39 -1.96
N ILE A 73 16.63 3.54 -3.11
CA ILE A 73 17.42 4.72 -3.46
C ILE A 73 16.56 5.99 -3.42
N THR A 74 15.39 5.95 -4.03
CA THR A 74 14.52 7.14 -4.15
C THR A 74 13.73 7.47 -2.88
N VAL A 75 13.95 6.76 -1.78
CA VAL A 75 13.37 7.06 -0.45
C VAL A 75 14.34 7.85 0.45
N PHE A 76 15.65 7.77 0.16
CA PHE A 76 16.70 8.62 0.72
C PHE A 76 16.86 9.90 -0.11
#